data_AF-A0A949EUC0-F1
#
_entry.id   AF-A0A949EUC0-F1
#
_cell.length_a   1.000
_cell.length_b   1.000
_cell.length_c   1.000
_cell.angle_alpha   90.00
_cell.angle_beta   90.00
_cell.angle_gamma   90.00
#
_symmetry.space_group_name_H-M   'P 1'
#
loop_
_entity.id
_entity.type
_entity.pdbx_description
1 polymer ?
#
loop_
_entity_poly.entity_id
_entity_poly.type
_entity_poly.pdbx_seq_one_letter_code
_entity_poly.pdbx_strand_id
1 'polypeptide(L)'
;MVQKAWKNRDEHDIKNFTQLIDYLKGLSKTMENIINTKLSDFRVYIILNRINTSQEIMIGNSVKSICKKYFGLNSSYVGYIEFDAVISRCINKRQSFMQAYPASRCAKEIERLTENLVEGRDISTKL
;
A
#
# COMPACT_ATOMS: atom_id res chain seq x y z
N MET A 1 12.02 -7.78 21.63
CA MET A 1 11.50 -6.56 22.28
C MET A 1 10.13 -6.17 21.74
N VAL A 2 9.99 -5.74 20.48
CA VAL A 2 8.69 -5.37 19.87
C VAL A 2 7.64 -6.49 19.96
N GLN A 3 7.98 -7.72 19.59
CA GLN A 3 7.06 -8.87 19.72
C GLN A 3 6.65 -9.14 21.17
N LYS A 4 7.51 -8.85 22.15
CA LYS A 4 7.20 -9.01 23.57
C LYS A 4 6.21 -7.92 24.01
N ALA A 5 6.44 -6.67 23.63
CA ALA A 5 5.52 -5.56 23.90
C ALA A 5 4.13 -5.80 23.27
N TRP A 6 4.08 -6.39 22.07
CA TRP A 6 2.81 -6.74 21.43
C TRP A 6 2.11 -7.94 22.08
N LYS A 7 2.87 -8.96 22.52
CA LYS A 7 2.31 -10.09 23.27
C LYS A 7 1.73 -9.66 24.62
N ASN A 8 2.35 -8.68 25.27
CA ASN A 8 1.93 -8.13 26.55
C ASN A 8 1.16 -6.80 26.39
N ARG A 9 0.51 -6.59 25.25
CA ARG A 9 -0.13 -5.31 24.91
C ARG A 9 -1.19 -4.86 25.91
N ASP A 10 -1.90 -5.82 26.51
CA ASP A 10 -2.98 -5.56 27.47
C ASP A 10 -2.42 -4.99 28.80
N GLU A 11 -1.20 -5.38 29.19
CA GLU A 11 -0.48 -4.84 30.36
C GLU A 11 -0.07 -3.36 30.17
N HIS A 12 -0.09 -2.88 28.93
CA HIS A 12 0.34 -1.54 28.54
C HIS A 12 -0.79 -0.71 27.89
N ASP A 13 -2.04 -1.19 27.94
CA ASP A 13 -3.22 -0.60 27.27
C ASP A 13 -3.01 -0.29 25.77
N ILE A 14 -2.21 -1.12 25.07
CA ILE A 14 -1.90 -0.95 23.65
C ILE A 14 -2.97 -1.67 22.81
N LYS A 15 -3.83 -0.89 22.14
CA LYS A 15 -4.97 -1.36 21.33
C LYS A 15 -4.73 -1.26 19.83
N ASN A 16 -3.81 -0.40 19.39
CA ASN A 16 -3.54 -0.17 17.99
C ASN A 16 -2.05 0.12 17.74
N PHE A 17 -1.69 0.22 16.46
CA PHE A 17 -0.32 0.46 16.03
C PHE A 17 0.25 1.78 16.54
N THR A 18 -0.52 2.87 16.51
CA THR A 18 -0.07 4.18 17.02
C THR A 18 0.35 4.07 18.48
N GLN A 19 -0.49 3.46 19.32
CA GLN A 19 -0.19 3.27 20.74
C GLN A 19 1.03 2.37 20.97
N LEU A 20 1.23 1.33 20.14
CA LEU A 20 2.44 0.52 20.19
C LEU A 20 3.68 1.36 19.89
N ILE A 21 3.62 2.17 18.85
CA ILE A 21 4.75 3.03 18.44
C ILE A 21 5.07 4.04 19.53
N ASP A 22 4.05 4.68 20.11
CA ASP A 22 4.24 5.67 21.18
C ASP A 22 4.84 5.02 22.44
N TYR A 23 4.34 3.84 22.83
CA TYR A 23 4.93 3.07 23.92
C TYR A 23 6.41 2.76 23.67
N LEU A 24 6.75 2.25 22.48
CA LEU A 24 8.14 1.87 22.16
C LEU A 24 9.06 3.09 22.11
N LYS A 25 8.58 4.24 21.61
CA LYS A 25 9.31 5.51 21.61
C LYS A 25 9.59 6.00 23.04
N GLY A 26 8.68 5.78 23.98
CA GLY A 26 8.83 6.14 25.38
C GLY A 26 9.90 5.36 26.15
N LEU A 27 10.39 4.23 25.61
CA LEU A 27 11.36 3.38 26.32
C LEU A 27 12.77 3.98 26.38
N SER A 28 13.20 4.74 25.36
CA SER A 28 14.47 5.47 25.36
C SER A 28 14.58 6.41 24.15
N LYS A 29 15.43 7.43 24.23
CA LYS A 29 15.69 8.33 23.10
C LYS A 29 16.28 7.62 21.88
N THR A 30 17.12 6.62 22.10
CA THR A 30 17.68 5.78 21.03
C THR A 30 16.59 5.03 20.28
N MET A 31 15.63 4.43 21.01
CA MET A 31 14.52 3.70 20.41
C MET A 31 13.61 4.62 19.60
N GLU A 32 13.34 5.82 20.12
CA GLU A 32 12.59 6.84 19.40
C GLU A 32 13.23 7.19 18.05
N ASN A 33 14.54 7.45 18.05
CA ASN A 33 15.28 7.78 16.83
C ASN A 33 15.27 6.64 15.81
N ILE A 34 15.46 5.40 16.26
CA ILE A 34 15.41 4.20 15.40
C ILE A 34 14.03 4.08 14.76
N ILE A 35 12.96 4.19 15.54
CA ILE A 35 11.59 4.04 15.05
C ILE A 35 11.25 5.16 14.06
N ASN A 36 11.56 6.42 14.40
CA ASN A 36 11.31 7.55 13.51
C ASN A 36 12.01 7.36 12.16
N THR A 37 13.27 6.94 12.17
CA THR A 37 14.03 6.66 10.95
C THR A 37 13.42 5.51 10.15
N LYS A 38 13.07 4.39 10.80
CA LYS A 38 12.49 3.24 10.11
C LYS A 38 11.10 3.53 9.53
N LEU A 39 10.28 4.29 10.24
CA LEU A 39 8.96 4.69 9.73
C LEU A 39 9.06 5.73 8.63
N SER A 40 10.05 6.64 8.66
CA SER A 40 10.26 7.60 7.57
C SER A 40 10.73 6.93 6.28
N ASP A 41 11.61 5.95 6.41
CA ASP A 41 12.18 5.19 5.28
C ASP A 41 11.18 4.19 4.69
N PHE A 42 10.18 3.78 5.45
CA PHE A 42 9.15 2.86 4.99
C PHE A 42 8.07 3.60 4.18
N ARG A 43 7.91 3.19 2.91
CA ARG A 43 6.87 3.70 2.01
C ARG A 43 5.96 2.58 1.54
N VAL A 44 4.66 2.76 1.72
CA VAL A 44 3.63 1.86 1.20
C VAL A 44 3.25 2.29 -0.21
N TYR A 45 3.30 1.37 -1.16
CA TYR A 45 2.81 1.58 -2.51
C TYR A 45 1.42 0.94 -2.67
N ILE A 46 0.43 1.74 -3.03
CA ILE A 46 -0.97 1.32 -3.13
C ILE A 46 -1.33 1.16 -4.61
N ILE A 47 -1.82 -0.03 -4.97
CA ILE A 47 -2.40 -0.32 -6.28
C ILE A 47 -3.81 -0.86 -6.06
N LEU A 48 -4.80 -0.27 -6.71
CA LEU A 48 -6.15 -0.83 -6.71
C LEU A 48 -6.33 -1.75 -7.92
N ASN A 49 -6.75 -2.99 -7.66
CA ASN A 49 -6.96 -3.96 -8.71
C ASN A 49 -8.46 -4.14 -9.01
N ARG A 50 -8.77 -4.48 -10.26
CA ARG A 50 -10.10 -4.86 -10.73
C ARG A 50 -11.15 -3.76 -10.48
N ILE A 51 -10.82 -2.55 -10.89
CA ILE A 51 -11.72 -1.41 -10.87
C ILE A 51 -12.78 -1.55 -11.97
N ASN A 52 -14.05 -1.35 -11.64
CA ASN A 52 -15.17 -1.36 -12.59
C ASN A 52 -15.74 0.04 -12.81
N THR A 53 -15.51 0.96 -11.86
CA THR A 53 -16.07 2.32 -11.91
C THR A 53 -15.03 3.38 -11.55
N SER A 54 -15.16 4.58 -12.13
CA SER A 54 -14.25 5.69 -11.83
C SER A 54 -14.28 6.12 -10.36
N GLN A 55 -15.41 5.92 -9.67
CA GLN A 55 -15.55 6.21 -8.25
C GLN A 55 -14.64 5.33 -7.39
N GLU A 56 -14.46 4.05 -7.74
CA GLU A 56 -13.58 3.15 -6.99
C GLU A 56 -12.11 3.57 -7.07
N ILE A 57 -11.70 4.27 -8.13
CA ILE A 57 -10.34 4.82 -8.25
C ILE A 57 -10.02 5.76 -7.08
N MET A 58 -11.00 6.51 -6.59
CA MET A 58 -10.85 7.49 -5.51
C MET A 58 -10.51 6.83 -4.16
N ILE A 59 -10.81 5.54 -3.99
CA ILE A 59 -10.51 4.78 -2.77
C ILE A 59 -9.01 4.80 -2.47
N GLY A 60 -8.15 4.89 -3.49
CA GLY A 60 -6.69 4.91 -3.30
C GLY A 60 -6.22 6.08 -2.43
N ASN A 61 -6.79 7.27 -2.65
CA ASN A 61 -6.49 8.45 -1.82
C ASN A 61 -7.00 8.29 -0.38
N SER A 62 -8.15 7.64 -0.20
CA SER A 62 -8.69 7.34 1.13
C SER A 62 -7.79 6.37 1.90
N VAL A 63 -7.32 5.30 1.25
CA VAL A 63 -6.39 4.33 1.85
C VAL A 63 -5.07 5.01 2.22
N LYS A 64 -4.52 5.86 1.34
CA LYS A 64 -3.33 6.67 1.61
C LYS A 64 -3.49 7.54 2.87
N SER A 65 -4.64 8.20 2.99
CA SER A 65 -4.98 9.03 4.15
C SER A 65 -5.06 8.21 5.44
N ILE A 66 -5.61 7.00 5.37
CA ILE A 66 -5.65 6.04 6.49
C ILE A 66 -4.23 5.61 6.89
N CYS A 67 -3.35 5.30 5.92
CA CYS A 67 -1.96 4.95 6.18
C CYS A 67 -1.24 6.02 6.99
N LYS A 68 -1.44 7.29 6.64
CA LYS A 68 -0.84 8.40 7.39
C LYS A 68 -1.50 8.58 8.76
N LYS A 69 -2.83 8.61 8.82
CA LYS A 69 -3.59 8.92 10.04
C LYS A 69 -3.43 7.87 11.15
N TYR A 70 -3.46 6.59 10.80
CA TYR A 70 -3.49 5.49 11.78
C TYR A 70 -2.16 4.76 11.93
N PHE A 71 -1.25 4.90 10.97
CA PHE A 71 0.04 4.21 11.02
C PHE A 71 1.24 5.16 10.93
N GLY A 72 1.03 6.46 10.70
CA GLY A 72 2.12 7.42 10.51
C GLY A 72 2.97 7.16 9.25
N LEU A 73 2.57 6.20 8.42
CA LEU A 73 3.36 5.70 7.30
C LEU A 73 3.24 6.62 6.09
N ASN A 74 4.36 6.79 5.40
CA ASN A 74 4.37 7.39 4.08
C ASN A 74 3.75 6.39 3.09
N SER A 75 2.89 6.88 2.20
CA SER A 75 2.26 6.04 1.20
C SER A 75 2.12 6.80 -0.12
N SER A 76 2.21 6.06 -1.24
CA SER A 76 2.01 6.56 -2.59
C SER A 76 0.88 5.77 -3.25
N TYR A 77 -0.10 6.46 -3.80
CA TYR A 77 -1.10 5.80 -4.64
C TYR A 77 -0.52 5.68 -6.05
N VAL A 78 -0.04 4.49 -6.39
CA VAL A 78 0.67 4.22 -7.65
C VAL A 78 -0.30 4.18 -8.82
N GLY A 79 -1.52 3.72 -8.57
CA GLY A 79 -2.60 3.74 -9.54
C GLY A 79 -3.48 2.52 -9.45
N TYR A 80 -4.12 2.19 -10.56
CA TYR A 80 -5.13 1.15 -10.59
C TYR A 80 -5.08 0.35 -11.89
N ILE A 81 -5.69 -0.84 -11.80
CA ILE A 81 -5.94 -1.77 -12.90
C ILE A 81 -7.45 -1.91 -13.03
N GLU A 82 -7.98 -1.68 -14.23
CA GLU A 82 -9.39 -1.89 -14.50
C GLU A 82 -9.70 -3.35 -14.79
N PHE A 83 -10.97 -3.72 -14.63
CA PHE A 83 -11.43 -5.04 -14.99
C PHE A 83 -11.20 -5.30 -16.50
N ASP A 84 -10.56 -6.44 -16.78
CA ASP A 84 -10.34 -6.92 -18.15
C ASP A 84 -10.73 -8.41 -18.24
N ALA A 85 -11.75 -8.70 -19.06
CA ALA A 85 -12.26 -10.05 -19.25
C ALA A 85 -11.21 -11.03 -19.83
N VAL A 86 -10.16 -10.51 -20.48
CA VAL A 86 -9.05 -11.30 -21.00
C VAL A 86 -8.32 -12.04 -19.88
N ILE A 87 -8.25 -11.48 -18.68
CA ILE A 87 -7.58 -12.08 -17.52
C ILE A 87 -8.21 -13.43 -17.17
N SER A 88 -9.54 -13.49 -17.06
CA SER A 88 -10.26 -14.74 -16.75
C SER A 88 -10.02 -15.82 -17.81
N ARG A 89 -9.99 -15.44 -19.08
CA ARG A 89 -9.68 -16.37 -20.18
C ARG A 89 -8.26 -16.92 -20.07
N CYS A 90 -7.30 -16.08 -19.70
CA CYS A 90 -5.89 -16.48 -19.55
C CYS A 90 -5.68 -17.40 -18.34
N ILE A 91 -6.34 -17.11 -17.22
CA ILE A 91 -6.34 -17.96 -16.02
C ILE A 91 -6.84 -19.37 -16.37
N ASN A 92 -7.99 -19.47 -17.06
CA ASN A 92 -8.56 -20.76 -17.47
C ASN A 92 -7.62 -21.54 -18.40
N LYS A 93 -6.88 -20.85 -19.26
CA LYS A 93 -5.86 -21.43 -20.15
C LYS A 93 -4.51 -21.65 -19.49
N ARG A 94 -4.35 -21.30 -18.20
CA ARG A 94 -3.07 -21.33 -17.46
C ARG A 94 -1.93 -20.62 -18.20
N GLN A 95 -2.25 -19.52 -18.86
CA GLN A 95 -1.33 -18.74 -19.67
C GLN A 95 -1.21 -17.33 -19.09
N SER A 96 0.00 -16.76 -19.09
CA SER A 96 0.18 -15.36 -18.71
C SER A 96 -0.53 -14.44 -19.69
N PHE A 97 -1.38 -13.54 -19.20
CA PHE A 97 -2.08 -12.58 -20.04
C PHE A 97 -1.13 -11.58 -20.71
N MET A 98 0.00 -11.26 -20.07
CA MET A 98 1.04 -10.40 -20.64
C MET A 98 1.67 -11.02 -21.88
N GLN A 99 1.83 -12.35 -21.91
CA GLN A 99 2.38 -13.07 -23.05
C GLN A 99 1.31 -13.32 -24.13
N ALA A 100 0.10 -13.70 -23.71
CA ALA A 100 -0.98 -14.04 -24.63
C ALA A 100 -1.62 -12.80 -25.29
N TYR A 101 -1.67 -11.69 -24.56
CA TYR A 101 -2.32 -10.43 -24.97
C TYR A 101 -1.48 -9.23 -24.51
N PRO A 102 -0.27 -9.03 -25.07
CA PRO A 102 0.63 -7.95 -24.67
C PRO A 102 0.04 -6.55 -24.94
N ALA A 103 -0.87 -6.44 -25.90
CA ALA A 103 -1.56 -5.18 -26.22
C ALA A 103 -2.85 -4.96 -25.40
N SER A 104 -3.20 -5.89 -24.48
CA SER A 104 -4.38 -5.75 -23.62
C SER A 104 -4.30 -4.50 -22.74
N ARG A 105 -5.47 -4.03 -22.30
CA ARG A 105 -5.54 -2.88 -21.41
C ARG A 105 -4.79 -3.15 -20.11
N CYS A 106 -5.02 -4.30 -19.49
CA CYS A 106 -4.34 -4.68 -18.26
C CYS A 106 -2.82 -4.71 -18.44
N ALA A 107 -2.30 -5.17 -19.59
CA ALA A 107 -0.86 -5.15 -19.85
C ALA A 107 -0.27 -3.74 -19.87
N LYS A 108 -0.92 -2.80 -20.57
CA LYS A 108 -0.53 -1.38 -20.59
C LYS A 108 -0.65 -0.72 -19.21
N GLU A 109 -1.66 -1.09 -18.43
CA GLU A 109 -1.83 -0.57 -17.07
C GLU A 109 -0.74 -1.08 -16.13
N ILE A 110 -0.33 -2.35 -16.24
CA ILE A 110 0.82 -2.89 -15.51
C ILE A 110 2.12 -2.18 -15.89
N GLU A 111 2.34 -1.89 -17.17
CA GLU A 111 3.50 -1.13 -17.64
C GLU A 111 3.53 0.27 -17.00
N ARG A 112 2.43 1.01 -17.09
CA ARG A 112 2.27 2.32 -16.42
C ARG A 112 2.50 2.25 -14.91
N LEU A 113 1.96 1.23 -14.23
CA LEU A 113 2.16 1.04 -12.79
C LEU A 113 3.62 0.76 -12.46
N THR A 114 4.31 0.01 -13.31
CA THR A 114 5.74 -0.30 -13.15
C THR A 114 6.58 0.97 -13.28
N GLU A 115 6.32 1.81 -14.29
CA GLU A 115 6.96 3.12 -14.41
C GLU A 115 6.69 3.98 -13.18
N ASN A 116 5.43 4.04 -12.71
CA ASN A 116 5.06 4.79 -11.52
C ASN A 116 5.83 4.33 -10.28
N LEU A 117 6.04 3.01 -10.13
CA LEU A 117 6.82 2.44 -9.02
C LEU A 117 8.30 2.84 -9.11
N VAL A 118 8.90 2.70 -10.30
CA VAL A 118 10.31 3.02 -10.56
C VAL A 118 10.60 4.49 -10.32
N GLU A 119 9.73 5.38 -10.79
CA GLU A 119 9.87 6.83 -10.64
C GLU A 119 9.36 7.36 -9.30
N GLY A 120 8.73 6.51 -8.47
CA GLY A 120 8.12 6.92 -7.21
C GLY A 120 6.94 7.89 -7.39
N ARG A 121 6.22 7.80 -8.53
CA ARG A 121 5.05 8.63 -8.82
C ARG A 121 3.90 8.32 -7.86
N ASP A 122 3.09 9.34 -7.62
CA ASP A 122 1.92 9.33 -6.75
C ASP A 122 0.78 9.99 -7.52
N ILE A 123 -0.20 9.19 -7.93
CA ILE A 123 -1.30 9.71 -8.74
C ILE A 123 -2.30 10.44 -7.81
N SER A 124 -2.56 11.70 -8.11
CA SER A 124 -3.65 12.43 -7.48
C SER A 124 -4.84 12.43 -8.42
N THR A 125 -5.86 11.64 -8.11
CA THR A 125 -7.16 11.82 -8.74
C THR A 125 -7.85 13.01 -8.10
N LYS A 126 -7.92 14.12 -8.85
CA LYS A 126 -8.70 15.31 -8.45
C LYS A 126 -10.19 14.96 -8.48
N LEU A 127 -10.91 15.52 -7.50
CA LEU A 127 -12.38 15.59 -7.46
C LEU A 127 -12.91 16.37 -8.66
#